data_AF-A0A919LRA6-F1
#
_entry.id   AF-A0A919LRA6-F1
#
_cell.length_a   1.000
_cell.length_b   1.000
_cell.length_c   1.000
_cell.angle_alpha   90.00
_cell.angle_beta   90.00
_cell.angle_gamma   90.00
#
_symmetry.space_group_name_H-M   'P 1'
#
loop_
_entity.id
_entity.type
_entity.pdbx_description
1 polymer ?
#
loop_
_entity_poly.entity_id
_entity_poly.type
_entity_poly.pdbx_seq_one_letter_code
_entity_poly.pdbx_strand_id
1 'polypeptide(L)'
;MASGRRAGPAFARLIEQYRPQLEAYEGLCEDLGETPSDVALAWLLQNPVVTAPLIGPRTVEQLQQALHATTVTLSDDTMSCLDEIWPGPGGEAPQAYAW
;
A
#
# COMPACT_ATOMS: atom_id res chain seq x y z
N MET A 1 9.24 -21.41 11.93
CA MET A 1 10.23 -20.40 11.49
C MET A 1 9.75 -19.83 10.16
N ALA A 2 9.44 -18.55 10.08
CA ALA A 2 9.08 -17.93 8.80
C ALA A 2 10.26 -18.08 7.82
N SER A 3 10.01 -18.59 6.61
CA SER A 3 11.01 -18.76 5.55
C SER A 3 10.67 -17.85 4.37
N GLY A 4 11.69 -17.34 3.68
CA GLY A 4 11.54 -16.51 2.48
C GLY A 4 12.06 -15.08 2.64
N ARG A 5 11.95 -14.28 1.57
CA ARG A 5 12.51 -12.92 1.46
C ARG A 5 12.09 -11.97 2.60
N ARG A 6 10.92 -12.19 3.19
CA ARG A 6 10.35 -11.38 4.28
C ARG A 6 10.81 -11.79 5.68
N ALA A 7 11.58 -12.87 5.81
CA ALA A 7 12.10 -13.34 7.10
C ALA A 7 13.59 -12.96 7.32
N GLY A 8 14.19 -12.21 6.40
CA GLY A 8 15.61 -11.88 6.42
C GLY A 8 15.94 -10.54 7.11
N PRO A 9 17.20 -10.33 7.56
CA PRO A 9 17.64 -9.09 8.20
C PRO A 9 17.46 -7.83 7.35
N ALA A 10 17.50 -7.96 6.02
CA ALA A 10 17.26 -6.84 5.10
C ALA A 10 15.82 -6.32 5.20
N PHE A 11 14.84 -7.23 5.35
CA PHE A 11 13.44 -6.86 5.50
C PHE A 11 13.18 -6.20 6.86
N ALA A 12 13.81 -6.70 7.93
CA ALA A 12 13.71 -6.07 9.25
C ALA A 12 14.24 -4.64 9.26
N ARG A 13 15.38 -4.38 8.59
CA ARG A 13 15.91 -3.02 8.43
C ARG A 13 14.97 -2.11 7.63
N LEU A 14 14.32 -2.63 6.60
CA LEU A 14 13.35 -1.88 5.81
C LEU A 14 12.15 -1.47 6.65
N ILE A 15 11.61 -2.39 7.47
CA ILE A 15 10.53 -2.07 8.41
C ILE A 15 10.98 -0.97 9.36
N GLU A 16 12.17 -1.09 9.95
CA GLU A 16 12.66 -0.09 10.90
C GLU A 16 12.83 1.29 10.26
N GLN A 17 13.34 1.33 9.03
CA GLN A 17 13.48 2.57 8.26
C GLN A 17 12.15 3.27 8.01
N TYR A 18 11.09 2.51 7.71
CA TYR A 18 9.76 3.05 7.38
C TYR A 18 8.77 3.01 8.55
N ARG A 19 9.23 2.72 9.77
CA ARG A 19 8.36 2.58 10.96
C ARG A 19 7.40 3.77 11.13
N PRO A 20 7.85 5.04 11.06
CA PRO A 20 6.93 6.18 11.20
C PRO A 20 5.85 6.23 10.12
N GLN A 21 6.19 5.93 8.87
CA GLN A 21 5.24 5.90 7.75
C GLN A 21 4.24 4.75 7.89
N LEU A 22 4.71 3.58 8.33
CA LEU A 22 3.86 2.42 8.60
C LEU A 22 2.86 2.73 9.71
N GLU A 23 3.31 3.34 10.82
CA GLU A 23 2.43 3.72 11.94
C GLU A 23 1.39 4.78 11.51
N ALA A 24 1.80 5.80 10.74
CA ALA A 24 0.87 6.79 10.20
C ALA A 24 -0.15 6.18 9.23
N TYR A 25 0.30 5.27 8.36
CA TYR A 25 -0.56 4.56 7.42
C TYR A 25 -1.55 3.65 8.12
N GLU A 26 -1.10 2.89 9.13
CA GLU A 26 -1.96 2.03 9.95
C GLU A 26 -3.02 2.87 10.69
N GLY A 27 -2.65 4.00 11.28
CA GLY A 27 -3.60 4.93 11.90
C GLY A 27 -4.66 5.47 10.93
N LEU A 28 -4.24 5.89 9.73
CA LEU A 28 -5.18 6.33 8.69
C LEU A 28 -6.14 5.20 8.28
N CYS A 29 -5.66 3.97 8.15
CA CYS A 29 -6.50 2.82 7.82
C CYS A 29 -7.52 2.52 8.93
N GLU A 30 -7.12 2.62 10.20
CA GLU A 30 -8.01 2.47 11.35
C GLU A 30 -9.12 3.52 11.35
N ASP A 31 -8.79 4.78 11.08
CA ASP A 31 -9.77 5.88 10.98
C ASP A 31 -10.79 5.67 9.85
N LEU A 32 -10.36 5.04 8.76
CA LEU A 32 -11.23 4.68 7.63
C LEU A 32 -12.06 3.41 7.90
N GLY A 33 -11.71 2.63 8.92
CA GLY A 33 -12.32 1.33 9.20
C GLY A 33 -11.97 0.25 8.16
N GLU A 34 -10.86 0.43 7.44
CA GLU A 34 -10.44 -0.42 6.33
C GLU A 34 -9.11 -1.11 6.63
N THR A 35 -8.84 -2.27 6.02
CA THR A 35 -7.54 -2.90 6.22
C THR A 35 -6.45 -2.18 5.40
N PRO A 36 -5.17 -2.22 5.84
CA PRO A 36 -4.07 -1.65 5.07
C PRO A 36 -3.96 -2.19 3.64
N SER A 37 -4.38 -3.44 3.39
CA SER A 37 -4.42 -3.99 2.03
C SER A 37 -5.57 -3.41 1.19
N ASP A 38 -6.71 -3.13 1.80
CA ASP A 38 -7.89 -2.61 1.10
C ASP A 38 -7.65 -1.16 0.68
N VAL A 39 -7.11 -0.33 1.58
CA VAL A 39 -6.74 1.07 1.28
C VAL A 39 -5.69 1.13 0.16
N ALA A 40 -4.65 0.27 0.20
CA ALA A 40 -3.61 0.25 -0.82
C ALA A 40 -4.15 -0.14 -2.21
N LEU A 41 -5.04 -1.13 -2.26
CA LEU A 41 -5.68 -1.54 -3.52
C LEU A 41 -6.68 -0.49 -4.02
N ALA A 42 -7.45 0.13 -3.13
CA ALA A 42 -8.38 1.20 -3.47
C ALA A 42 -7.65 2.43 -4.04
N TRP A 43 -6.54 2.84 -3.41
CA TRP A 43 -5.67 3.90 -3.90
C TRP A 43 -5.20 3.63 -5.34
N LEU A 44 -4.77 2.39 -5.61
CA LEU A 44 -4.31 2.01 -6.94
C LEU A 44 -5.46 1.98 -7.97
N LEU A 45 -6.65 1.54 -7.56
CA LEU A 45 -7.85 1.46 -8.40
C LEU A 45 -8.46 2.84 -8.72
N GLN A 46 -8.23 3.85 -7.88
CA GLN A 46 -8.68 5.22 -8.14
C GLN A 46 -7.78 5.97 -9.14
N ASN A 47 -6.60 5.45 -9.45
CA ASN A 47 -5.71 6.08 -10.41
C ASN A 47 -6.19 5.82 -11.86
N PRO A 48 -6.59 6.85 -12.62
CA PRO A 48 -7.15 6.68 -13.96
C PRO A 48 -6.16 6.13 -15.00
N VAL A 49 -4.85 6.16 -14.73
CA VAL A 49 -3.85 5.55 -15.64
C VAL A 49 -3.62 4.06 -15.37
N VAL A 50 -4.22 3.51 -14.32
CA VAL A 50 -4.09 2.10 -13.96
C VAL A 50 -5.30 1.34 -14.48
N THR A 51 -5.09 0.42 -15.44
CA THR A 51 -6.18 -0.40 -15.99
C THR A 51 -6.71 -1.40 -14.97
N ALA A 52 -5.82 -2.14 -14.30
CA ALA A 52 -6.18 -3.11 -13.26
C ALA A 52 -4.95 -3.53 -12.44
N PRO A 53 -5.09 -3.75 -11.12
CA PRO A 53 -4.06 -4.36 -10.30
C PRO A 53 -3.95 -5.87 -10.55
N LEU A 54 -2.71 -6.37 -10.64
CA LEU A 54 -2.43 -7.81 -10.67
C LEU A 54 -2.19 -8.31 -9.24
N ILE A 55 -3.10 -9.13 -8.72
CA ILE A 55 -3.04 -9.68 -7.37
C ILE A 55 -2.65 -11.16 -7.36
N GLY A 56 -2.01 -11.61 -6.28
CA GLY A 56 -1.58 -13.01 -6.09
C GLY A 56 -2.01 -13.59 -4.74
N PRO A 57 -3.34 -13.69 -4.46
CA PRO A 57 -3.83 -14.26 -3.22
C PRO A 57 -3.47 -15.75 -3.12
N ARG A 58 -3.10 -16.20 -1.92
CA ARG A 58 -2.80 -17.61 -1.62
C ARG A 58 -3.97 -18.32 -0.95
N THR A 59 -4.98 -17.57 -0.52
CA THR A 59 -6.20 -18.08 0.12
C THR A 59 -7.43 -17.37 -0.43
N VAL A 60 -8.60 -17.95 -0.20
CA VAL A 60 -9.88 -17.39 -0.67
C VAL A 60 -10.19 -16.09 0.07
N GLU A 61 -9.85 -16.01 1.36
CA GLU A 61 -10.07 -14.83 2.19
C GLU A 61 -9.29 -13.63 1.65
N GLN A 62 -8.04 -13.84 1.20
CA GLN A 62 -7.24 -12.79 0.56
C GLN A 62 -7.85 -12.33 -0.77
N LEU A 63 -8.45 -13.24 -1.53
CA LEU A 63 -9.20 -12.88 -2.74
C LEU A 63 -10.44 -12.06 -2.40
N GLN A 64 -11.18 -12.44 -1.37
CA GLN A 64 -12.37 -11.71 -0.92
C GLN A 64 -12.04 -10.31 -0.41
N GLN A 65 -10.94 -10.15 0.33
CA GLN A 65 -10.43 -8.83 0.73
C GLN A 65 -10.11 -7.97 -0.50
N ALA A 66 -9.41 -8.52 -1.49
CA ALA A 66 -9.12 -7.79 -2.71
C ALA A 66 -10.38 -7.37 -3.50
N LEU A 67 -11.48 -8.13 -3.40
CA LEU A 67 -12.77 -7.73 -3.98
C LEU A 67 -13.41 -6.59 -3.18
N HIS A 68 -13.32 -6.60 -1.85
CA HIS A 68 -13.84 -5.53 -0.98
C HIS A 68 -13.21 -4.17 -1.34
N ALA A 69 -11.90 -4.15 -1.60
CA ALA A 69 -11.17 -2.94 -2.03
C ALA A 69 -11.78 -2.24 -3.27
N THR A 70 -12.54 -2.94 -4.12
CA THR A 70 -13.23 -2.35 -5.28
C THR A 70 -14.44 -1.51 -4.92
N THR A 71 -14.90 -1.59 -3.67
CA THR A 71 -16.06 -0.85 -3.14
C THR A 71 -15.63 0.33 -2.28
N VAL A 72 -14.36 0.36 -1.86
CA VAL A 72 -13.77 1.43 -1.06
C VAL A 72 -13.53 2.65 -1.94
N THR A 73 -14.04 3.80 -1.50
CA THR A 73 -13.79 5.11 -2.14
C THR A 73 -13.02 5.98 -1.15
N LEU A 74 -11.80 6.35 -1.51
CA LEU A 74 -10.99 7.30 -0.75
C LEU A 74 -11.35 8.73 -1.16
N SER A 75 -11.42 9.63 -0.18
CA SER A 75 -11.65 11.06 -0.44
C SER A 75 -10.37 11.74 -0.93
N ASP A 76 -10.51 12.94 -1.50
CA ASP A 76 -9.35 13.75 -1.91
C ASP A 76 -8.42 14.08 -0.72
N ASP A 77 -9.00 14.26 0.48
CA ASP A 77 -8.24 14.48 1.72
C ASP A 77 -7.44 13.23 2.10
N THR A 78 -8.04 12.05 1.99
CA THR A 78 -7.35 10.77 2.22
C THR A 78 -6.25 10.55 1.19
N MET A 79 -6.50 10.83 -0.08
CA MET A 79 -5.49 10.74 -1.14
C MET A 79 -4.30 11.68 -0.86
N SER A 80 -4.58 12.92 -0.44
CA SER A 80 -3.54 13.90 -0.07
C SER A 80 -2.73 13.43 1.14
N CYS A 81 -3.39 12.84 2.15
CA CYS A 81 -2.71 12.27 3.31
C CYS A 81 -1.79 11.09 2.90
N LEU A 82 -2.24 10.23 1.98
CA LEU A 82 -1.42 9.13 1.45
C LEU A 82 -0.18 9.66 0.70
N ASP A 83 -0.31 10.74 -0.06
CA ASP A 83 0.82 11.38 -0.74
C ASP A 83 1.83 11.98 0.26
N GLU A 84 1.37 12.51 1.39
CA GLU A 84 2.24 13.01 2.47
C GLU A 84 2.99 11.87 3.18
N ILE A 85 2.32 10.74 3.43
CA ILE A 85 2.94 9.56 4.05
C ILE A 85 3.96 8.94 3.07
N TRP A 86 3.65 8.93 1.77
CA TRP A 86 4.43 8.26 0.72
C TRP A 86 4.80 9.21 -0.43
N PRO A 87 5.71 10.19 -0.23
CA PRO A 87 6.02 11.24 -1.21
C PRO A 87 6.78 10.76 -2.48
N GLY A 88 6.87 9.45 -2.71
CA GLY A 88 7.65 8.83 -3.77
C GLY A 88 9.17 8.96 -3.57
N PRO A 89 9.97 8.42 -4.50
CA PRO A 89 11.43 8.44 -4.40
C PRO A 89 12.06 9.83 -4.58
N GLY A 90 11.31 10.79 -5.15
CA GLY A 90 11.79 12.13 -5.47
C GLY A 90 12.78 12.16 -6.65
N GLY A 91 12.71 13.21 -7.47
CA GLY A 91 13.58 13.39 -8.64
C GLY A 91 12.87 13.22 -9.98
N GLU A 92 13.63 13.36 -11.08
CA GLU A 92 13.07 13.30 -12.44
C GLU A 92 12.77 11.85 -12.87
N ALA A 93 11.58 11.66 -13.43
CA ALA A 93 11.24 10.43 -14.14
C ALA A 93 11.91 10.43 -15.54
N PRO A 94 12.36 9.26 -16.04
CA PRO A 94 12.22 7.93 -15.43
C PRO A 94 13.31 7.57 -14.42
N GLN A 95 14.40 8.33 -14.29
CA GLN A 95 15.61 7.94 -13.55
C GLN A 95 15.34 7.66 -12.07
N ALA A 96 14.52 8.49 -11.42
CA ALA A 96 14.13 8.28 -10.02
C ALA A 96 13.22 7.05 -9.80
N TYR A 97 12.61 6.52 -10.86
CA TYR A 97 11.63 5.43 -10.85
C TYR A 97 12.11 4.18 -11.60
N ALA A 98 13.34 4.21 -12.11
CA ALA A 98 13.96 3.07 -12.77
C ALA A 98 14.50 2.11 -11.70
N TRP A 99 14.13 0.84 -11.81
CA TRP A 99 14.52 -0.26 -10.93
C TRP A 99 15.81 -0.94 -11.36
#